data_AF-A0A8S3IKE8-F1
#
_entry.id   AF-A0A8S3IKE8-F1
#
_cell.length_a   1.000
_cell.length_b   1.000
_cell.length_c   1.000
_cell.angle_alpha   90.00
_cell.angle_beta   90.00
_cell.angle_gamma   90.00
#
_symmetry.space_group_name_H-M   'P 1'
#
loop_
_entity.id
_entity.type
_entity.pdbx_description
1 polymer ?
#
loop_
_entity_poly.entity_id
_entity_poly.type
_entity_poly.pdbx_seq_one_letter_code
_entity_poly.pdbx_strand_id
1 'polypeptide(L)'
;AEDPYKAFGLPSIGRLTSYKDPSHIPNVRCDSGITEGSEISLYYDPLICKLTTFGKDRNAALATMAQALDSYVIRGVTNNIPLLRDIITEERFVAGNITTKYLPQVYPDGFKGKQLVDSEREQLLALAACVGVKRSIRARSFKTTSQVRTPKEYAFEVKLDNFKRHIRVTPTEKDGVKQFEIEMDGVKKLAINDNFKLGDQVMNVNFSGEPRIMQ
;
A
#
# COMPACT_ATOMS: atom_id res chain seq x y z
N ALA A 1 -17.35 -6.46 -2.01
CA ALA A 1 -17.07 -6.54 -0.57
C ALA A 1 -17.03 -8.01 -0.21
N GLU A 2 -15.90 -8.66 -0.49
CA GLU A 2 -15.73 -10.09 -0.30
C GLU A 2 -14.38 -10.33 0.37
N ASP A 3 -14.30 -11.39 1.18
CA ASP A 3 -13.06 -11.82 1.82
C ASP A 3 -12.29 -12.78 0.89
N PRO A 4 -11.18 -12.34 0.26
CA PRO A 4 -10.44 -13.20 -0.66
C PRO A 4 -9.77 -14.37 0.06
N TYR A 5 -9.50 -14.25 1.37
CA TYR A 5 -8.85 -15.29 2.18
C TYR A 5 -9.80 -16.43 2.56
N LYS A 6 -11.11 -16.25 2.36
CA LYS A 6 -12.13 -17.26 2.65
C LYS A 6 -12.89 -17.64 1.38
N ALA A 7 -12.32 -18.61 0.66
CA ALA A 7 -12.89 -19.18 -0.57
C ALA A 7 -13.22 -18.12 -1.65
N PHE A 8 -12.41 -17.06 -1.75
CA PHE A 8 -12.53 -15.98 -2.74
C PHE A 8 -13.82 -15.15 -2.73
N GLY A 9 -14.70 -15.27 -1.74
CA GLY A 9 -16.05 -14.76 -1.96
C GLY A 9 -17.00 -14.69 -0.79
N LEU A 10 -16.58 -14.90 0.47
CA LEU A 10 -17.50 -14.68 1.58
C LEU A 10 -17.87 -13.18 1.63
N PRO A 11 -19.15 -12.81 1.47
CA PRO A 11 -19.55 -11.41 1.48
C PRO A 11 -19.22 -10.77 2.84
N SER A 12 -18.68 -9.55 2.78
CA SER A 12 -18.45 -8.72 3.96
C SER A 12 -19.51 -7.63 4.01
N ILE A 13 -20.34 -7.68 5.05
CA ILE A 13 -21.29 -6.61 5.37
C ILE A 13 -20.65 -5.57 6.29
N GLY A 14 -21.22 -4.37 6.34
CA GLY A 14 -20.82 -3.33 7.28
C GLY A 14 -20.65 -1.96 6.65
N ARG A 15 -20.24 -1.00 7.48
CA ARG A 15 -20.12 0.40 7.08
C ARG A 15 -18.73 0.72 6.53
N LEU A 16 -18.69 1.47 5.44
CA LEU A 16 -17.44 2.00 4.88
C LEU A 16 -16.93 3.18 5.71
N THR A 17 -16.04 2.88 6.64
CA THR A 17 -15.39 3.89 7.50
C THR A 17 -14.44 4.80 6.73
N SER A 18 -13.86 4.31 5.64
CA SER A 18 -13.20 5.16 4.66
C SER A 18 -13.32 4.60 3.25
N TYR A 19 -13.55 5.49 2.29
CA TYR A 19 -13.70 5.16 0.87
C TYR A 19 -13.10 6.28 0.01
N LYS A 20 -11.94 6.01 -0.57
CA LYS A 20 -11.25 6.93 -1.48
C LYS A 20 -10.87 6.19 -2.75
N ASP A 21 -11.57 6.52 -3.83
CA ASP A 21 -11.34 5.90 -5.13
C ASP A 21 -10.08 6.47 -5.84
N PRO A 22 -9.52 5.73 -6.81
CA PRO A 22 -8.35 6.16 -7.56
C PRO A 22 -8.68 7.04 -8.78
N SER A 23 -9.85 7.70 -8.84
CA SER A 23 -10.29 8.49 -10.01
C SER A 23 -9.38 9.69 -10.36
N HIS A 24 -8.55 10.12 -9.41
CA HIS A 24 -7.54 11.16 -9.61
C HIS A 24 -6.36 10.72 -10.50
N ILE A 25 -6.21 9.41 -10.74
CA ILE A 25 -5.15 8.87 -11.61
C ILE A 25 -5.64 8.95 -13.07
N PRO A 26 -4.83 9.48 -14.01
CA PRO A 26 -5.18 9.52 -15.41
C PRO A 26 -5.53 8.14 -15.99
N ASN A 27 -6.49 8.09 -16.89
CA ASN A 27 -6.98 6.86 -17.54
C ASN A 27 -7.64 5.84 -16.59
N VAL A 28 -8.08 6.28 -15.41
CA VAL A 28 -8.87 5.48 -14.47
C VAL A 28 -10.33 5.94 -14.49
N ARG A 29 -11.25 4.97 -14.53
CA ARG A 29 -12.69 5.18 -14.38
C ARG A 29 -13.23 4.31 -13.25
N CYS A 30 -13.99 4.93 -12.35
CA CYS A 30 -14.67 4.25 -11.26
C CYS A 30 -16.18 4.41 -11.43
N ASP A 31 -16.89 3.30 -11.67
CA ASP A 31 -18.36 3.29 -11.63
C ASP A 31 -18.79 2.72 -10.28
N SER A 32 -19.23 3.58 -9.36
CA SER A 32 -19.63 3.23 -8.00
C SER A 32 -21.05 3.72 -7.71
N GLY A 33 -21.82 2.93 -6.96
CA GLY A 33 -23.14 3.32 -6.44
C GLY A 33 -23.11 3.75 -4.96
N ILE A 34 -21.93 3.81 -4.35
CA ILE A 34 -21.74 4.05 -2.92
C ILE A 34 -20.66 5.11 -2.65
N THR A 35 -20.68 5.66 -1.44
CA THR A 35 -19.77 6.70 -0.96
C THR A 35 -19.18 6.37 0.41
N GLU A 36 -18.21 7.15 0.87
CA GLU A 36 -17.72 7.02 2.25
C GLU A 36 -18.87 7.17 3.25
N GLY A 37 -18.93 6.26 4.22
CA GLY A 37 -19.99 6.18 5.20
C GLY A 37 -21.21 5.34 4.79
N SER A 38 -21.32 4.89 3.53
CA SER A 38 -22.36 3.94 3.09
C SER A 38 -22.27 2.60 3.81
N GLU A 39 -23.40 1.90 3.92
CA GLU A 39 -23.49 0.56 4.50
C GLU A 39 -23.66 -0.50 3.40
N ILE A 40 -22.81 -1.52 3.45
CA ILE A 40 -22.94 -2.72 2.64
C ILE A 40 -23.88 -3.68 3.37
N SER A 41 -25.11 -3.79 2.88
CA SER A 41 -26.13 -4.65 3.48
C SER A 41 -26.05 -6.09 2.98
N LEU A 42 -26.73 -6.99 3.68
CA LEU A 42 -26.89 -8.39 3.26
C LEU A 42 -27.94 -8.60 2.17
N TYR A 43 -28.69 -7.56 1.81
CA TYR A 43 -29.88 -7.68 0.94
C TYR A 43 -29.57 -7.50 -0.55
N TYR A 44 -28.38 -7.01 -0.89
CA TYR A 44 -27.97 -6.70 -2.26
C TYR A 44 -26.63 -7.35 -2.60
N ASP A 45 -26.27 -7.29 -3.89
CA ASP A 45 -24.96 -7.68 -4.37
C ASP A 45 -23.86 -6.89 -3.61
N PRO A 46 -22.82 -7.56 -3.06
CA PRO A 46 -21.71 -6.89 -2.39
C PRO A 46 -20.79 -6.07 -3.32
N LEU A 47 -21.11 -5.88 -4.61
CA LEU A 47 -20.34 -5.04 -5.53
C LEU A 47 -20.23 -3.59 -5.03
N ILE A 48 -18.98 -3.14 -4.79
CA ILE A 48 -18.67 -1.77 -4.35
C ILE A 48 -18.52 -0.84 -5.57
N CYS A 49 -17.63 -1.19 -6.49
CA CYS A 49 -17.29 -0.36 -7.63
C CYS A 49 -16.76 -1.22 -8.77
N LYS A 50 -16.99 -0.79 -10.01
CA LYS A 50 -16.27 -1.27 -11.19
C LYS A 50 -15.11 -0.31 -11.47
N LEU A 51 -13.90 -0.78 -11.21
CA LEU A 51 -12.67 -0.08 -11.55
C LEU A 51 -12.21 -0.49 -12.96
N THR A 52 -12.10 0.47 -13.87
CA THR A 52 -11.64 0.26 -15.25
C THR A 52 -10.46 1.17 -15.55
N THR A 53 -9.44 0.65 -16.22
CA THR A 53 -8.29 1.43 -16.69
C THR A 53 -8.09 1.33 -18.19
N PHE A 54 -7.46 2.34 -18.76
CA PHE A 54 -7.11 2.40 -20.17
C PHE A 54 -5.61 2.70 -20.35
N GLY A 55 -5.04 2.25 -21.46
CA GLY A 55 -3.66 2.50 -21.84
C GLY A 55 -3.45 2.29 -23.34
N LYS A 56 -2.31 2.76 -23.86
CA LYS A 56 -1.93 2.61 -25.29
C LYS A 56 -1.84 1.14 -25.73
N ASP A 57 -1.54 0.26 -24.79
CA ASP A 57 -1.45 -1.19 -24.95
C ASP A 57 -1.89 -1.86 -23.64
N ARG A 58 -2.00 -3.19 -23.67
CA ARG A 58 -2.44 -3.98 -22.51
C ARG A 58 -1.52 -3.79 -21.30
N ASN A 59 -0.20 -3.71 -21.50
CA ASN A 59 0.77 -3.57 -20.42
C ASN A 59 0.63 -2.20 -19.74
N ALA A 60 0.42 -1.14 -20.51
CA ALA A 60 0.14 0.19 -19.98
C ALA A 60 -1.16 0.21 -19.16
N ALA A 61 -2.23 -0.43 -19.66
CA ALA A 61 -3.50 -0.51 -18.92
C ALA A 61 -3.37 -1.31 -17.62
N LEU A 62 -2.61 -2.43 -17.62
CA LEU A 62 -2.29 -3.21 -16.44
C LEU A 62 -1.45 -2.43 -15.43
N ALA A 63 -0.44 -1.68 -15.89
CA ALA A 63 0.36 -0.82 -15.02
C ALA A 63 -0.48 0.27 -14.35
N THR A 64 -1.39 0.91 -15.09
CA THR A 64 -2.36 1.86 -14.52
C THR A 64 -3.32 1.17 -13.54
N MET A 65 -3.79 -0.04 -13.84
CA MET A 65 -4.64 -0.83 -12.93
C MET A 65 -3.92 -1.16 -11.62
N ALA A 66 -2.64 -1.53 -11.70
CA ALA A 66 -1.78 -1.78 -10.54
C ALA A 66 -1.76 -0.56 -9.60
N GLN A 67 -1.42 0.61 -10.16
CA GLN A 67 -1.36 1.87 -9.43
C GLN A 67 -2.72 2.30 -8.87
N ALA A 68 -3.80 2.08 -9.63
CA ALA A 68 -5.16 2.39 -9.20
C ALA A 68 -5.57 1.54 -8.01
N LEU A 69 -5.33 0.22 -8.05
CA LEU A 69 -5.60 -0.70 -6.95
C LEU A 69 -4.74 -0.39 -5.72
N ASP A 70 -3.46 -0.07 -5.90
CA ASP A 70 -2.57 0.34 -4.80
C ASP A 70 -3.03 1.66 -4.13
N SER A 71 -3.72 2.53 -4.88
CA SER A 71 -4.24 3.82 -4.39
C SER A 71 -5.67 3.75 -3.86
N TYR A 72 -6.36 2.61 -4.01
CA TYR A 72 -7.76 2.49 -3.66
C TYR A 72 -7.90 2.18 -2.17
N VAL A 73 -8.46 3.12 -1.40
CA VAL A 73 -8.70 2.95 0.04
C VAL A 73 -10.13 2.52 0.27
N ILE A 74 -10.31 1.32 0.82
CA ILE A 74 -11.60 0.81 1.32
C ILE A 74 -11.38 0.26 2.72
N ARG A 75 -12.04 0.85 3.72
CA ARG A 75 -11.92 0.47 5.15
C ARG A 75 -13.30 0.25 5.77
N GLY A 76 -13.38 -0.67 6.73
CA GLY A 76 -14.61 -0.99 7.48
C GLY A 76 -15.31 -2.26 7.02
N VAL A 77 -15.00 -2.75 5.82
CA VAL A 77 -15.39 -4.07 5.32
C VAL A 77 -14.19 -4.77 4.71
N THR A 78 -14.21 -6.11 4.68
CA THR A 78 -13.23 -6.86 3.90
C THR A 78 -13.53 -6.71 2.41
N ASN A 79 -12.47 -6.65 1.60
CA ASN A 79 -12.57 -6.48 0.17
C ASN A 79 -11.52 -7.32 -0.57
N ASN A 80 -11.75 -7.51 -1.86
CA ASN A 80 -10.95 -8.36 -2.73
C ASN A 80 -9.83 -7.61 -3.47
N ILE A 81 -9.56 -6.33 -3.15
CA ILE A 81 -8.46 -5.57 -3.77
C ILE A 81 -7.12 -6.32 -3.69
N PRO A 82 -6.72 -6.95 -2.56
CA PRO A 82 -5.45 -7.67 -2.50
C PRO A 82 -5.35 -8.81 -3.53
N LEU A 83 -6.43 -9.55 -3.75
CA LEU A 83 -6.48 -10.62 -4.75
C LEU A 83 -6.43 -10.04 -6.16
N LEU A 84 -7.25 -9.04 -6.45
CA LEU A 84 -7.27 -8.39 -7.78
C LEU A 84 -5.89 -7.82 -8.11
N ARG A 85 -5.25 -7.18 -7.13
CA ARG A 85 -3.92 -6.58 -7.27
C ARG A 85 -2.83 -7.62 -7.51
N ASP A 86 -2.95 -8.80 -6.91
CA ASP A 86 -2.05 -9.93 -7.17
C ASP A 86 -2.26 -10.47 -8.60
N ILE A 87 -3.52 -10.73 -8.99
CA ILE A 87 -3.89 -11.22 -10.33
C ILE A 87 -3.36 -10.32 -11.44
N ILE A 88 -3.53 -9.00 -11.35
CA ILE A 88 -3.10 -8.12 -12.46
C ILE A 88 -1.59 -8.14 -12.69
N THR A 89 -0.80 -8.54 -11.68
CA THR A 89 0.66 -8.71 -11.77
C THR A 89 1.13 -10.16 -11.91
N GLU A 90 0.22 -11.13 -11.87
CA GLU A 90 0.56 -12.54 -12.03
C GLU A 90 0.99 -12.83 -13.46
N GLU A 91 2.02 -13.66 -13.64
CA GLU A 91 2.71 -13.88 -14.91
C GLU A 91 1.78 -14.38 -16.01
N ARG A 92 0.92 -15.38 -15.74
CA ARG A 92 -0.02 -15.90 -16.75
C ARG A 92 -1.08 -14.88 -17.11
N PHE A 93 -1.57 -14.10 -16.14
CA PHE A 93 -2.50 -13.01 -16.43
C PHE A 93 -1.84 -11.93 -17.28
N VAL A 94 -0.61 -11.51 -16.97
CA VAL A 94 0.15 -10.53 -17.76
C VAL A 94 0.48 -11.05 -19.16
N ALA A 95 0.79 -12.34 -19.31
CA ALA A 95 0.99 -12.98 -20.62
C ALA A 95 -0.31 -13.18 -21.41
N GLY A 96 -1.48 -13.06 -20.76
CA GLY A 96 -2.78 -13.37 -21.37
C GLY A 96 -3.04 -14.88 -21.52
N ASN A 97 -2.19 -15.73 -20.93
CA ASN A 97 -2.34 -17.19 -20.95
C ASN A 97 -3.32 -17.65 -19.86
N ILE A 98 -4.59 -17.30 -20.04
CA ILE A 98 -5.65 -17.56 -19.07
C ILE A 98 -6.75 -18.45 -19.66
N THR A 99 -7.39 -19.23 -18.80
CA THR A 99 -8.56 -20.03 -19.13
C THR A 99 -9.69 -19.72 -18.15
N THR A 100 -10.89 -20.24 -18.39
CA THR A 100 -11.99 -20.16 -17.42
C THR A 100 -11.69 -20.89 -16.10
N LYS A 101 -10.62 -21.69 -16.04
CA LYS A 101 -10.11 -22.37 -14.84
C LYS A 101 -8.90 -21.66 -14.21
N TYR A 102 -8.60 -20.43 -14.62
CA TYR A 102 -7.43 -19.68 -14.16
C TYR A 102 -7.31 -19.62 -12.63
N LEU A 103 -8.36 -19.16 -11.93
CA LEU A 103 -8.33 -18.97 -10.47
C LEU A 103 -7.98 -20.27 -9.71
N PRO A 104 -8.68 -21.40 -9.89
CA PRO A 104 -8.33 -22.64 -9.18
C PRO A 104 -6.99 -23.25 -9.62
N GLN A 105 -6.45 -22.87 -10.78
CA GLN A 105 -5.13 -23.33 -11.21
C GLN A 105 -3.98 -22.52 -10.57
N VAL A 106 -4.16 -21.20 -10.43
CA VAL A 106 -3.16 -20.30 -9.85
C VAL A 106 -3.23 -20.30 -8.32
N TYR A 107 -4.44 -20.43 -7.77
CA TYR A 107 -4.70 -20.39 -6.34
C TYR A 107 -5.48 -21.65 -5.89
N PRO A 108 -4.91 -22.85 -6.02
CA PRO A 108 -5.59 -24.11 -5.72
C PRO A 108 -6.08 -24.21 -4.27
N ASP A 109 -5.34 -23.64 -3.33
CA ASP A 109 -5.66 -23.65 -1.89
C ASP A 109 -6.32 -22.36 -1.40
N GLY A 110 -6.84 -21.55 -2.32
CA GLY A 110 -7.36 -20.21 -2.03
C GLY A 110 -6.28 -19.12 -2.05
N PHE A 111 -6.69 -17.86 -1.99
CA PHE A 111 -5.75 -16.74 -1.85
C PHE A 111 -5.15 -16.71 -0.45
N LYS A 112 -3.82 -16.82 -0.35
CA LYS A 112 -3.08 -16.75 0.93
C LYS A 112 -2.37 -15.42 1.16
N GLY A 113 -2.68 -14.41 0.33
CA GLY A 113 -1.96 -13.15 0.32
C GLY A 113 -0.71 -13.20 -0.54
N LYS A 114 -0.32 -12.04 -1.05
CA LYS A 114 0.93 -11.89 -1.81
C LYS A 114 2.12 -12.24 -0.92
N GLN A 115 2.95 -13.15 -1.38
CA GLN A 115 4.20 -13.49 -0.70
C GLN A 115 5.24 -12.42 -1.04
N LEU A 116 5.62 -11.63 -0.04
CA LEU A 116 6.61 -10.59 -0.21
C LEU A 116 8.00 -11.20 -0.38
N VAL A 117 8.78 -10.67 -1.31
CA VAL A 117 10.22 -10.97 -1.36
C VAL A 117 10.96 -10.15 -0.29
N ASP A 118 12.19 -10.54 0.06
CA ASP A 118 12.95 -9.87 1.12
C ASP A 118 13.14 -8.37 0.88
N SER A 119 13.33 -7.96 -0.38
CA SER A 119 13.42 -6.54 -0.73
C SER A 119 12.13 -5.77 -0.43
N GLU A 120 10.96 -6.34 -0.69
CA GLU A 120 9.66 -5.73 -0.38
C GLU A 120 9.44 -5.66 1.15
N ARG A 121 9.81 -6.72 1.89
CA ARG A 121 9.76 -6.71 3.36
C ARG A 121 10.64 -5.61 3.94
N GLU A 122 11.86 -5.48 3.43
CA GLU A 122 12.79 -4.43 3.85
C GLU A 122 12.26 -3.03 3.53
N GLN A 123 11.66 -2.82 2.35
CA GLN A 123 11.00 -1.54 2.01
C GLN A 123 9.90 -1.18 3.02
N LEU A 124 9.07 -2.14 3.42
CA LEU A 124 8.03 -1.91 4.44
C LEU A 124 8.61 -1.58 5.81
N LEU A 125 9.63 -2.31 6.27
CA LEU A 125 10.29 -2.03 7.55
C LEU A 125 10.98 -0.65 7.54
N ALA A 126 11.61 -0.28 6.42
CA ALA A 126 12.23 1.03 6.23
C ALA A 126 11.21 2.16 6.39
N LEU A 127 10.08 2.04 5.68
CA LEU A 127 9.02 3.04 5.70
C LEU A 127 8.39 3.15 7.10
N ALA A 128 8.17 2.03 7.78
CA ALA A 128 7.67 2.01 9.16
C ALA A 128 8.61 2.77 10.12
N ALA A 129 9.93 2.59 9.98
CA ALA A 129 10.91 3.35 10.75
C ALA A 129 10.83 4.86 10.44
N CYS A 130 10.72 5.26 9.17
CA CYS A 130 10.54 6.66 8.76
C CYS A 130 9.27 7.30 9.35
N VAL A 131 8.15 6.59 9.33
CA VAL A 131 6.90 7.02 9.98
C VAL A 131 7.12 7.22 11.48
N GLY A 132 7.83 6.30 12.13
CA GLY A 132 8.24 6.40 13.54
C GLY A 132 9.08 7.65 13.83
N VAL A 133 10.08 7.93 13.00
CA VAL A 133 10.89 9.16 13.08
C VAL A 133 10.02 10.39 12.95
N LYS A 134 9.18 10.47 11.91
CA LYS A 134 8.33 11.64 11.66
C LYS A 134 7.34 11.88 12.80
N ARG A 135 6.79 10.82 13.38
CA ARG A 135 5.96 10.89 14.60
C ARG A 135 6.74 11.44 15.78
N SER A 136 7.98 10.99 15.98
CA SER A 136 8.83 11.46 17.08
C SER A 136 9.19 12.94 16.95
N ILE A 137 9.48 13.42 15.73
CA ILE A 137 9.77 14.83 15.43
C ILE A 137 8.52 15.67 15.71
N ARG A 138 7.34 15.25 15.22
CA ARG A 138 6.07 15.96 15.47
C ARG A 138 5.71 16.01 16.95
N ALA A 139 5.94 14.95 17.71
CA ALA A 139 5.64 14.92 19.14
C ALA A 139 6.50 15.94 19.94
N ARG A 140 7.71 16.24 19.47
CA ARG A 140 8.62 17.20 20.09
C ARG A 140 8.28 18.64 19.74
N SER A 141 7.79 18.91 18.53
CA SER A 141 7.40 20.27 18.12
C SER A 141 6.20 20.84 18.89
N PHE A 142 5.43 20.01 19.59
CA PHE A 142 4.25 20.43 20.36
C PHE A 142 4.59 20.85 21.80
N LYS A 143 5.79 20.57 22.33
CA LYS A 143 6.18 20.98 23.69
C LYS A 143 6.79 22.38 23.67
N THR A 144 6.01 23.36 24.13
CA THR A 144 6.35 24.80 24.23
C THR A 144 7.40 25.13 25.28
N THR A 145 7.87 24.16 26.05
CA THR A 145 8.78 24.36 27.17
C THR A 145 10.09 23.64 26.91
N SER A 146 11.14 24.44 26.70
CA SER A 146 12.53 24.07 26.48
C SER A 146 12.82 23.47 25.10
N GLN A 147 13.84 24.02 24.41
CA GLN A 147 14.38 23.50 23.15
C GLN A 147 14.87 22.06 23.34
N VAL A 148 13.99 21.06 23.18
CA VAL A 148 14.39 19.67 23.13
C VAL A 148 15.13 19.47 21.83
N ARG A 149 16.46 19.31 21.91
CA ARG A 149 17.31 19.04 20.74
C ARG A 149 16.77 17.82 19.99
N THR A 150 16.49 17.99 18.70
CA THR A 150 16.11 16.88 17.82
C THR A 150 17.34 16.00 17.58
N PRO A 151 17.26 14.69 17.82
CA PRO A 151 18.31 13.76 17.46
C PRO A 151 18.62 13.86 15.97
N LYS A 152 19.89 13.73 15.61
CA LYS A 152 20.30 13.64 14.20
C LYS A 152 19.99 12.27 13.61
N GLU A 153 19.98 11.24 14.45
CA GLU A 153 19.78 9.85 14.08
C GLU A 153 18.79 9.20 15.06
N TYR A 154 18.02 8.25 14.54
CA TYR A 154 17.05 7.45 15.28
C TYR A 154 17.32 5.97 15.02
N ALA A 155 17.21 5.14 16.05
CA ALA A 155 17.40 3.70 15.93
C ALA A 155 16.14 2.94 16.40
N PHE A 156 15.77 1.91 15.65
CA PHE A 156 14.61 1.06 15.93
C PHE A 156 14.96 -0.41 15.71
N GLU A 157 14.38 -1.31 16.51
CA GLU A 157 14.14 -2.68 16.06
C GLU A 157 12.74 -2.70 15.45
N VAL A 158 12.64 -3.05 14.16
CA VAL A 158 11.36 -3.13 13.45
C VAL A 158 11.11 -4.58 13.06
N LYS A 159 9.87 -5.03 13.27
CA LYS A 159 9.43 -6.42 13.04
C LYS A 159 8.22 -6.44 12.11
N LEU A 160 8.27 -7.34 11.12
CA LEU A 160 7.15 -7.71 10.25
C LEU A 160 7.05 -9.24 10.31
N ASP A 161 5.99 -9.77 10.92
CA ASP A 161 5.85 -11.19 11.23
C ASP A 161 7.10 -11.75 11.91
N ASN A 162 7.76 -12.77 11.37
CA ASN A 162 8.99 -13.33 11.94
C ASN A 162 10.27 -12.63 11.46
N PHE A 163 10.14 -11.63 10.59
CA PHE A 163 11.26 -10.89 10.00
C PHE A 163 11.57 -9.65 10.84
N LYS A 164 12.82 -9.53 11.32
CA LYS A 164 13.29 -8.42 12.15
C LYS A 164 14.52 -7.75 11.55
N ARG A 165 14.62 -6.44 11.72
CA ARG A 165 15.80 -5.65 11.34
C ARG A 165 16.08 -4.56 12.37
N HIS A 166 17.37 -4.30 12.61
CA HIS A 166 17.82 -3.09 13.29
C HIS A 166 17.95 -1.99 12.24
N ILE A 167 17.20 -0.90 12.42
CA ILE A 167 17.11 0.17 11.43
C ILE A 167 17.54 1.48 12.09
N ARG A 168 18.58 2.09 11.54
CA ARG A 168 18.94 3.48 11.79
C ARG A 168 18.35 4.37 10.71
N VAL A 169 17.77 5.49 11.10
CA VAL A 169 17.17 6.47 10.21
C VAL A 169 17.72 7.85 10.53
N THR A 170 18.26 8.51 9.51
CA THR A 170 18.84 9.85 9.58
C THR A 170 18.07 10.76 8.64
N PRO A 171 17.27 11.71 9.16
CA PRO A 171 16.64 12.74 8.33
C PRO A 171 17.71 13.64 7.69
N THR A 172 17.71 13.75 6.36
CA THR A 172 18.63 14.60 5.61
C THR A 172 17.88 15.45 4.59
N GLU A 173 18.59 16.43 4.02
CA GLU A 173 18.10 17.25 2.93
C GLU A 173 19.19 17.29 1.85
N LYS A 174 18.85 16.88 0.62
CA LYS A 174 19.77 16.84 -0.51
C LYS A 174 19.12 17.57 -1.67
N ASP A 175 19.82 18.55 -2.24
CA ASP A 175 19.33 19.37 -3.35
C ASP A 175 17.94 20.01 -3.07
N GLY A 176 17.69 20.40 -1.80
CA GLY A 176 16.42 20.98 -1.35
C GLY A 176 15.27 19.97 -1.14
N VAL A 177 15.54 18.67 -1.33
CA VAL A 177 14.57 17.60 -1.09
C VAL A 177 14.84 16.94 0.25
N LYS A 178 13.85 16.99 1.14
CA LYS A 178 13.89 16.27 2.42
C LYS A 178 13.76 14.76 2.17
N GLN A 179 14.60 13.99 2.84
CA GLN A 179 14.63 12.54 2.71
C GLN A 179 15.08 11.88 4.02
N PHE A 180 14.94 10.56 4.08
CA PHE A 180 15.44 9.72 5.14
C PHE A 180 16.52 8.82 4.55
N GLU A 181 17.74 8.91 5.10
CA GLU A 181 18.76 7.90 4.89
C GLU A 181 18.58 6.79 5.91
N ILE A 182 18.55 5.55 5.43
CA ILE A 182 18.14 4.39 6.21
C ILE A 182 19.27 3.38 6.14
N GLU A 183 19.78 2.96 7.29
CA GLU A 183 20.78 1.91 7.41
C GLU A 183 20.16 0.70 8.11
N MET A 184 20.18 -0.45 7.45
CA MET A 184 19.68 -1.72 8.00
C MET A 184 20.83 -2.66 8.37
N ASP A 185 20.78 -3.18 9.59
CA ASP A 185 21.74 -4.13 10.18
C ASP A 185 23.22 -3.71 9.96
N GLY A 186 23.47 -2.40 9.91
CA GLY A 186 24.82 -1.83 9.78
C GLY A 186 25.40 -1.78 8.36
N VAL A 187 24.65 -2.19 7.32
CA VAL A 187 25.24 -2.36 5.97
C VAL A 187 24.39 -1.74 4.86
N LYS A 188 23.08 -2.01 4.80
CA LYS A 188 22.26 -1.63 3.66
C LYS A 188 21.78 -0.21 3.77
N LYS A 189 22.14 0.65 2.80
CA LYS A 189 21.66 2.03 2.71
C LYS A 189 20.51 2.17 1.70
N LEU A 190 19.37 2.65 2.16
CA LEU A 190 18.21 3.04 1.35
C LEU A 190 17.95 4.54 1.57
N ALA A 191 17.40 5.20 0.56
CA ALA A 191 16.91 6.57 0.69
C ALA A 191 15.41 6.60 0.40
N ILE A 192 14.64 7.25 1.29
CA ILE A 192 13.21 7.48 1.10
C ILE A 192 12.93 8.98 1.13
N ASN A 193 12.31 9.51 0.08
CA ASN A 193 11.90 10.92 0.06
C ASN A 193 10.84 11.18 1.14
N ASP A 194 10.97 12.31 1.85
CA ASP A 194 9.99 12.73 2.87
C ASP A 194 8.82 13.51 2.23
N ASN A 195 8.03 12.81 1.42
CA ASN A 195 6.93 13.38 0.65
C ASN A 195 5.53 12.93 1.11
N PHE A 196 5.43 12.30 2.29
CA PHE A 196 4.17 11.85 2.89
C PHE A 196 3.91 12.54 4.22
N LYS A 197 2.64 12.62 4.64
CA LYS A 197 2.21 13.12 5.95
C LYS A 197 1.71 11.96 6.80
N LEU A 198 1.81 12.08 8.12
CA LEU A 198 1.36 11.04 9.06
C LEU A 198 -0.15 10.73 9.02
N GLY A 199 -0.96 11.59 8.40
CA GLY A 199 -2.39 11.38 8.24
C GLY A 199 -2.78 10.89 6.84
N ASP A 200 -1.82 10.71 5.94
CA ASP A 200 -2.11 10.23 4.59
C ASP A 200 -2.48 8.74 4.66
N GLN A 201 -3.60 8.37 4.04
CA GLN A 201 -4.03 6.97 3.91
C GLN A 201 -3.35 6.26 2.73
N VAL A 202 -2.73 7.03 1.84
CA VAL A 202 -1.98 6.58 0.68
C VAL A 202 -0.72 7.44 0.59
N MET A 203 0.43 6.81 0.58
CA MET A 203 1.75 7.44 0.53
C MET A 203 2.43 7.09 -0.79
N ASN A 204 2.74 8.11 -1.58
CA ASN A 204 3.55 7.97 -2.79
C ASN A 204 5.01 8.07 -2.40
N VAL A 205 5.67 6.97 -2.06
CA VAL A 205 7.06 6.97 -1.58
C VAL A 205 8.02 6.59 -2.70
N ASN A 206 9.24 7.08 -2.64
CA ASN A 206 10.30 6.72 -3.59
C ASN A 206 11.43 6.04 -2.83
N PHE A 207 11.70 4.78 -3.12
CA PHE A 207 12.80 4.00 -2.55
C PHE A 207 13.98 4.01 -3.51
N SER A 208 14.98 4.86 -3.26
CA SER A 208 16.23 4.90 -4.05
C SER A 208 16.02 4.98 -5.57
N GLY A 209 15.00 5.71 -6.02
CA GLY A 209 14.62 5.87 -7.44
C GLY A 209 13.40 5.06 -7.85
N GLU A 210 12.95 4.09 -7.04
CA GLU A 210 11.79 3.25 -7.33
C GLU A 210 10.51 3.84 -6.68
N PRO A 211 9.57 4.40 -7.46
CA PRO A 211 8.30 4.84 -6.92
C PRO A 211 7.44 3.64 -6.47
N ARG A 212 6.81 3.79 -5.31
CA ARG A 212 5.88 2.84 -4.72
C ARG A 212 4.69 3.60 -4.12
N ILE A 213 3.51 3.00 -4.21
CA ILE A 213 2.31 3.47 -3.52
C ILE A 213 2.11 2.53 -2.34
N MET A 214 2.03 3.10 -1.14
CA MET A 214 1.89 2.36 0.12
C MET A 214 0.68 2.90 0.89
N GLN A 215 -0.06 2.04 1.58
CA GLN A 215 -1.20 2.42 2.44
C GLN A 215 -0.91 2.14 3.91
#